data_AF-A0A6N2MH39-F1
#
_entry.id   AF-A0A6N2MH39-F1
#
_cell.length_a   1.000
_cell.length_b   1.000
_cell.length_c   1.000
_cell.angle_alpha   90.00
_cell.angle_beta   90.00
_cell.angle_gamma   90.00
#
_symmetry.space_group_name_H-M   'P 1'
#
loop_
_entity.id
_entity.type
_entity.pdbx_description
1 polymer ?
#
loop_
_entity_poly.entity_id
_entity_poly.type
_entity_poly.pdbx_seq_one_letter_code
_entity_poly.pdbx_strand_id
1 'polypeptide(L)'
;MSFAQEAVQLEYPVHGPGFTDNEIQELLSLLRPPSPSQNSGSSGSNQEVCSIDERRRRRMLSNRESARRSRWRKKRHFEDLTQQLNRLEIVNRELKNRLGSILNQSHVLWRENDRLMLESMALKARLSDLCRALVAVNAMQKSQ
;
A
#
# COMPACT_ATOMS: atom_id res chain seq x y z
N MET A 1 21.44 5.52 58.67
CA MET A 1 19.97 5.42 58.80
C MET A 1 19.49 4.39 57.81
N SER A 2 18.59 3.53 58.27
CA SER A 2 18.19 2.24 57.70
C SER A 2 17.65 2.35 56.27
N PHE A 3 18.20 1.56 55.35
CA PHE A 3 17.54 1.24 54.09
C PHE A 3 16.40 0.26 54.41
N ALA A 4 15.18 0.79 54.52
CA ALA A 4 13.99 -0.04 54.61
C ALA A 4 13.78 -0.69 53.23
N GLN A 5 14.08 -1.98 53.16
CA GLN A 5 13.80 -2.82 52.00
C GLN A 5 12.33 -3.20 52.09
N GLU A 6 11.47 -2.45 51.40
CA GLU A 6 10.05 -2.74 51.30
C GLU A 6 9.89 -4.00 50.44
N ALA A 7 9.53 -5.12 51.08
CA ALA A 7 9.29 -6.38 50.42
C ALA A 7 8.03 -6.23 49.56
N VAL A 8 8.19 -6.22 48.23
CA VAL A 8 7.07 -6.34 47.30
C VAL A 8 6.48 -7.73 47.48
N GLN A 9 5.38 -7.81 48.21
CA GLN A 9 4.58 -9.01 48.36
C GLN A 9 3.96 -9.32 47.00
N LEU A 10 4.62 -10.18 46.21
CA LEU A 10 3.99 -10.80 45.04
C LEU A 10 2.91 -11.74 45.56
N GLU A 11 1.67 -11.25 45.63
CA GLU A 11 0.50 -12.12 45.70
C GLU A 11 0.45 -12.95 44.42
N TYR A 12 0.92 -14.19 44.50
CA TYR A 12 0.58 -15.20 43.52
C TYR A 12 -0.93 -15.45 43.65
N PRO A 13 -1.68 -15.44 42.54
CA PRO A 13 -3.08 -15.84 42.56
C PRO A 13 -3.15 -17.23 43.17
N VAL A 14 -3.82 -17.34 44.31
CA VAL A 14 -4.07 -18.60 45.02
C VAL A 14 -4.64 -19.57 44.01
N HIS A 15 -3.84 -20.57 43.64
CA HIS A 15 -4.32 -21.72 42.90
C HIS A 15 -5.49 -22.30 43.71
N GLY A 16 -6.69 -22.27 43.10
CA GLY A 16 -7.83 -23.03 43.61
C GLY A 16 -7.47 -24.51 43.78
N PRO A 17 -8.35 -25.32 44.39
CA PRO A 17 -8.07 -26.74 44.59
C PRO A 17 -7.57 -27.30 43.26
N GLY A 18 -6.33 -27.81 43.28
CA GLY A 18 -5.73 -28.42 42.09
C GLY A 18 -6.71 -29.43 41.51
N PHE A 19 -6.63 -29.64 40.20
CA PHE A 19 -7.50 -30.59 39.50
C PHE A 19 -7.76 -31.81 40.36
N THR A 20 -9.03 -32.10 40.61
CA THR A 20 -9.41 -33.31 41.33
C THR A 20 -8.88 -34.52 40.56
N ASP A 21 -8.58 -35.63 41.24
CA ASP A 21 -8.08 -36.84 40.58
C ASP A 21 -8.96 -37.25 39.39
N ASN A 22 -10.27 -36.99 39.46
CA ASN A 22 -11.20 -37.23 38.35
C ASN A 22 -10.97 -36.32 37.15
N GLU A 23 -10.73 -35.02 37.36
CA GLU A 23 -10.44 -34.08 36.28
C GLU A 23 -9.07 -34.37 35.65
N ILE A 24 -8.09 -34.79 36.46
CA ILE A 24 -6.80 -35.25 35.95
C ILE A 24 -6.98 -36.52 35.11
N GLN A 25 -7.77 -37.48 35.57
CA GLN A 25 -8.07 -38.69 34.80
C GLN A 25 -8.83 -38.37 33.51
N GLU A 26 -9.75 -37.40 33.51
CA GLU A 26 -10.46 -36.96 32.31
C GLU A 26 -9.52 -36.32 31.29
N LEU A 27 -8.62 -35.43 31.73
CA LEU A 27 -7.62 -34.83 30.85
C LEU A 27 -6.62 -35.86 30.31
N LEU A 28 -6.21 -36.83 31.13
CA LEU A 28 -5.35 -37.94 30.70
C LEU A 28 -6.07 -38.89 29.73
N SER A 29 -7.40 -39.01 29.82
CA SER A 29 -8.22 -39.79 28.88
C SER A 29 -8.25 -39.16 27.49
N LEU A 30 -8.25 -37.82 27.41
CA LEU A 30 -8.24 -37.08 26.13
C LEU A 30 -6.89 -37.13 25.41
N LEU A 31 -5.80 -37.33 26.16
CA LEU A 31 -4.44 -37.50 25.64
C LEU A 31 -4.13 -38.95 25.26
N ARG A 32 -4.97 -39.91 25.64
CA ARG A 32 -4.79 -41.31 25.27
C ARG A 32 -5.10 -41.48 23.78
N PRO A 33 -4.16 -41.95 22.94
CA PRO A 33 -4.46 -42.27 21.55
C PRO A 33 -5.57 -43.33 21.53
N PRO A 34 -6.51 -43.28 20.57
CA PRO A 34 -7.62 -44.22 20.52
C PRO A 34 -7.06 -45.64 20.49
N SER A 35 -7.43 -46.46 21.48
CA SER A 35 -7.12 -47.88 21.49
C SER A 35 -7.74 -48.53 20.25
N PRO A 36 -7.01 -49.41 19.54
CA PRO A 36 -7.56 -50.08 18.38
C PRO A 36 -8.79 -50.87 18.81
N SER A 37 -9.93 -50.54 18.21
CA SER A 37 -11.18 -51.29 18.32
C SER A 37 -10.87 -52.76 18.08
N GLN A 38 -11.21 -53.62 19.05
CA GLN A 38 -11.14 -55.08 18.88
C GLN A 38 -12.21 -55.51 17.86
N ASN A 39 -11.88 -55.41 16.58
CA ASN A 39 -12.48 -56.26 15.58
C ASN A 39 -11.70 -57.57 15.59
N SER A 40 -12.37 -58.65 15.98
CA SER A 40 -11.85 -60.01 15.82
C SER A 40 -11.46 -60.25 14.35
N GLY A 41 -10.16 -60.27 14.10
CA GLY A 41 -9.55 -60.43 12.79
C GLY A 41 -8.05 -60.57 12.95
N SER A 42 -7.61 -61.80 13.16
CA SER A 42 -6.21 -62.23 13.20
C SER A 42 -5.43 -61.65 12.00
N SER A 43 -4.26 -61.05 12.26
CA SER A 43 -3.29 -60.45 11.30
C SER A 43 -3.57 -59.02 10.79
N GLY A 44 -3.11 -57.97 11.50
CA GLY A 44 -3.31 -56.59 11.02
C GLY A 44 -2.41 -55.46 11.53
N SER A 45 -1.49 -55.69 12.49
CA SER A 45 -0.79 -54.57 13.15
C SER A 45 0.24 -53.84 12.27
N ASN A 46 0.88 -54.53 11.33
CA ASN A 46 1.90 -53.92 10.47
C ASN A 46 1.31 -53.19 9.25
N GLN A 47 0.11 -53.56 8.82
CA GLN A 47 -0.52 -53.02 7.61
C GLN A 47 -1.23 -51.68 7.88
N GLU A 48 -1.82 -51.48 9.07
CA GLU A 48 -2.39 -50.20 9.49
C GLU A 48 -1.32 -49.13 9.76
N VAL A 49 -0.22 -49.47 10.44
CA VAL A 49 0.89 -48.53 10.70
C VAL A 49 1.53 -48.08 9.38
N CYS A 50 1.80 -49.01 8.46
CA CYS A 50 2.30 -48.71 7.12
C CYS A 50 1.36 -47.77 6.34
N SER A 51 0.03 -47.95 6.48
CA SER A 51 -0.98 -47.09 5.86
C SER A 51 -1.00 -45.66 6.44
N ILE A 52 -0.78 -45.51 7.75
CA ILE A 52 -0.67 -44.20 8.42
C ILE A 52 0.60 -43.47 7.96
N ASP A 53 1.73 -44.17 7.89
CA ASP A 53 2.99 -43.58 7.43
C ASP A 53 2.92 -43.17 5.95
N GLU A 54 2.29 -43.98 5.10
CA GLU A 54 2.08 -43.64 3.70
C GLU A 54 1.12 -42.45 3.54
N ARG A 55 0.09 -42.35 4.39
CA ARG A 55 -0.79 -41.17 4.45
C ARG A 55 -0.02 -39.93 4.90
N ARG A 56 0.85 -40.04 5.90
CA ARG A 56 1.70 -38.95 6.39
C ARG A 56 2.67 -38.49 5.30
N ARG A 57 3.29 -39.43 4.59
CA ARG A 57 4.18 -39.18 3.45
C ARG A 57 3.47 -38.41 2.34
N ARG A 58 2.29 -38.87 1.92
CA ARG A 58 1.45 -38.17 0.94
C ARG A 58 1.06 -36.76 1.40
N ARG A 59 0.71 -36.57 2.67
CA ARG A 59 0.42 -35.23 3.24
C ARG A 59 1.66 -34.32 3.22
N MET A 60 2.83 -34.83 3.55
CA MET A 60 4.08 -34.04 3.50
C MET A 60 4.40 -33.59 2.08
N LEU A 61 4.24 -34.48 1.09
CA LEU A 61 4.45 -34.14 -0.32
C LEU A 61 3.41 -33.12 -0.81
N SER A 62 2.13 -33.33 -0.50
CA SER A 62 1.06 -32.41 -0.87
C SER A 62 1.20 -31.03 -0.20
N ASN A 63 1.55 -30.98 1.09
CA ASN A 63 1.81 -29.74 1.82
C ASN A 63 3.02 -29.00 1.24
N ARG A 64 4.11 -29.73 0.96
CA ARG A 64 5.28 -29.17 0.29
C ARG A 64 4.92 -28.55 -1.05
N GLU A 65 4.12 -29.24 -1.85
CA GLU A 65 3.69 -28.74 -3.15
C GLU A 65 2.79 -27.51 -3.03
N SER A 66 1.80 -27.55 -2.12
CA SER A 66 0.89 -26.42 -1.88
C SER A 66 1.60 -25.20 -1.28
N ALA A 67 2.57 -25.39 -0.39
CA ALA A 67 3.46 -24.33 0.08
C ALA A 67 4.28 -23.74 -1.07
N ARG A 68 4.81 -24.57 -1.99
CA ARG A 68 5.50 -24.11 -3.20
C ARG A 68 4.58 -23.29 -4.10
N ARG A 69 3.37 -23.78 -4.40
CA ARG A 69 2.36 -23.06 -5.21
C ARG A 69 1.96 -21.73 -4.54
N SER A 70 1.81 -21.71 -3.22
CA SER A 70 1.50 -20.49 -2.47
C SER A 70 2.63 -19.46 -2.59
N ARG A 71 3.89 -19.87 -2.38
CA ARG A 71 5.06 -19.01 -2.59
C ARG A 71 5.16 -18.49 -4.02
N TRP A 72 4.90 -19.35 -5.01
CA TRP A 72 4.93 -18.96 -6.41
C TRP A 72 3.84 -17.94 -6.77
N ARG A 73 2.59 -18.13 -6.29
CA ARG A 73 1.51 -17.15 -6.48
C ARG A 73 1.86 -15.80 -5.85
N LYS A 74 2.40 -15.77 -4.63
CA LYS A 74 2.84 -14.53 -3.98
C LYS A 74 3.98 -13.85 -4.76
N LYS A 75 4.95 -14.62 -5.24
CA LYS A 75 6.06 -14.10 -6.07
C LYS A 75 5.51 -13.45 -7.35
N ARG A 76 4.64 -14.14 -8.08
CA ARG A 76 4.02 -13.61 -9.30
C ARG A 76 3.21 -12.34 -9.05
N HIS A 77 2.45 -12.28 -7.96
CA HIS A 77 1.70 -11.08 -7.60
C HIS A 77 2.65 -9.90 -7.28
N PHE A 78 3.76 -10.16 -6.61
CA PHE A 78 4.76 -9.12 -6.34
C PHE A 78 5.43 -8.60 -7.62
N GLU A 79 5.77 -9.51 -8.54
CA GLU A 79 6.29 -9.16 -9.87
C GLU A 79 5.30 -8.31 -10.67
N ASP A 80 4.02 -8.68 -10.68
CA ASP A 80 2.96 -7.93 -11.36
C ASP A 80 2.80 -6.51 -10.78
N LEU A 81 2.73 -6.39 -9.44
CA LEU A 81 2.71 -5.09 -8.77
C LEU A 81 3.94 -4.23 -9.11
N THR A 82 5.11 -4.84 -9.16
CA THR A 82 6.36 -4.14 -9.49
C THR A 82 6.32 -3.62 -10.93
N GLN A 83 5.81 -4.41 -11.87
CA GLN A 83 5.61 -3.98 -13.26
C GLN A 83 4.61 -2.82 -13.36
N GLN A 84 3.49 -2.91 -12.63
CA GLN A 84 2.50 -1.83 -12.58
C GLN A 84 3.11 -0.53 -12.03
N LEU A 85 3.88 -0.60 -10.95
CA LEU A 85 4.58 0.54 -10.37
C LEU A 85 5.54 1.17 -11.38
N ASN A 86 6.41 0.36 -12.00
CA ASN A 86 7.36 0.85 -13.01
C ASN A 86 6.64 1.53 -14.19
N ARG A 87 5.53 0.97 -14.66
CA ARG A 87 4.71 1.58 -15.72
C ARG A 87 4.14 2.93 -15.26
N LEU A 88 3.59 3.00 -14.06
CA LEU A 88 3.04 4.24 -13.50
C LEU A 88 4.13 5.29 -13.30
N GLU A 89 5.33 4.92 -12.89
CA GLU A 89 6.47 5.85 -12.78
C GLU A 89 6.87 6.45 -14.13
N ILE A 90 6.90 5.63 -15.19
CA ILE A 90 7.20 6.10 -16.55
C ILE A 90 6.13 7.11 -16.99
N VAL A 91 4.85 6.74 -16.86
CA VAL A 91 3.72 7.63 -17.22
C VAL A 91 3.75 8.91 -16.37
N ASN A 92 4.04 8.83 -15.08
CA ASN A 92 4.13 9.99 -14.20
C ASN A 92 5.24 10.95 -14.64
N ARG A 93 6.42 10.43 -14.99
CA ARG A 93 7.53 11.23 -15.52
C ARG A 93 7.16 11.91 -16.84
N GLU A 94 6.52 11.17 -17.75
CA GLU A 94 6.06 11.73 -19.03
C GLU A 94 5.05 12.87 -18.82
N LEU A 95 4.05 12.66 -17.96
CA LEU A 95 3.06 13.68 -17.64
C LEU A 95 3.69 14.93 -17.00
N LYS A 96 4.64 14.76 -16.08
CA LYS A 96 5.41 15.87 -15.50
C LYS A 96 6.17 16.66 -16.55
N ASN A 97 6.83 15.97 -17.48
CA ASN A 97 7.57 16.63 -18.57
C ASN A 97 6.62 17.41 -19.49
N ARG A 98 5.48 16.82 -19.85
CA ARG A 98 4.45 17.49 -20.66
C ARG A 98 3.88 18.73 -19.96
N LEU A 99 3.59 18.62 -18.66
CA LEU A 99 3.14 19.75 -17.85
C LEU A 99 4.18 20.87 -17.83
N GLY A 100 5.46 20.54 -17.59
CA GLY A 100 6.54 21.52 -17.63
C GLY A 100 6.66 22.22 -18.98
N SER A 101 6.52 21.49 -20.09
CA SER A 101 6.53 22.07 -21.43
C SER A 101 5.36 23.05 -21.65
N ILE A 102 4.15 22.68 -21.26
CA ILE A 102 2.96 23.54 -21.38
C ILE A 102 3.10 24.80 -20.51
N LEU A 103 3.62 24.68 -19.29
CA LEU A 103 3.88 25.82 -18.42
C LEU A 103 4.88 26.79 -19.07
N ASN A 104 5.98 26.28 -19.61
CA ASN A 104 6.98 27.11 -20.30
C ASN A 104 6.38 27.83 -21.51
N GLN A 105 5.60 27.13 -22.33
CA GLN A 105 4.90 27.73 -23.47
C GLN A 105 3.91 28.81 -23.02
N SER A 106 3.15 28.54 -21.95
CA SER A 106 2.23 29.51 -21.37
C SER A 106 2.98 30.77 -20.92
N HIS A 107 4.10 30.64 -20.22
CA HIS A 107 4.92 31.79 -19.81
C HIS A 107 5.42 32.62 -20.99
N VAL A 108 5.80 31.99 -22.11
CA VAL A 108 6.17 32.71 -23.33
C VAL A 108 4.97 33.47 -23.90
N LEU A 109 3.81 32.83 -24.00
CA LEU A 109 2.58 33.45 -24.50
C LEU A 109 2.12 34.63 -23.62
N TRP A 110 2.23 34.51 -22.30
CA TRP A 110 1.92 35.58 -21.36
C TRP A 110 2.80 36.81 -21.61
N ARG A 111 4.12 36.64 -21.72
CA ARG A 111 5.03 37.75 -22.02
C ARG A 111 4.73 38.41 -23.37
N GLU A 112 4.40 37.61 -24.36
CA GLU A 112 4.06 38.13 -25.69
C GLU A 112 2.73 38.90 -25.68
N ASN A 113 1.74 38.41 -24.93
CA ASN A 113 0.48 39.13 -24.73
C ASN A 113 0.73 40.48 -24.04
N ASP A 114 1.51 40.51 -22.96
CA ASP A 114 1.85 41.75 -22.26
C ASP A 114 2.56 42.74 -23.20
N ARG A 115 3.50 42.25 -24.03
CA ARG A 115 4.18 43.07 -25.05
C ARG A 115 3.18 43.68 -26.04
N LEU A 116 2.30 42.87 -26.61
CA LEU A 116 1.28 43.32 -27.57
C LEU A 116 0.29 44.30 -26.94
N MET A 117 -0.08 44.10 -25.67
CA MET A 117 -0.94 45.02 -24.92
C MET A 117 -0.27 46.39 -24.74
N LEU A 118 1.01 46.42 -24.36
CA LEU A 118 1.78 47.66 -24.25
C LEU A 118 1.89 48.38 -25.60
N GLU A 119 2.17 47.66 -26.68
CA GLU A 119 2.21 48.22 -28.03
C GLU A 119 0.86 48.79 -28.46
N SER A 120 -0.23 48.06 -28.21
CA SER A 120 -1.60 48.52 -28.48
C SER A 120 -1.91 49.81 -27.73
N MET A 121 -1.56 49.88 -26.45
CA MET A 121 -1.76 51.08 -25.62
C MET A 121 -0.95 52.26 -26.15
N ALA A 122 0.32 52.05 -26.52
CA ALA A 122 1.17 53.10 -27.07
C ALA A 122 0.64 53.63 -28.41
N LEU A 123 0.16 52.75 -29.30
CA LEU A 123 -0.44 53.15 -30.57
C LEU A 123 -1.74 53.92 -30.36
N LYS A 124 -2.60 53.48 -29.43
CA LYS A 124 -3.84 54.20 -29.07
C LYS A 124 -3.55 55.60 -28.52
N ALA A 125 -2.53 55.73 -27.66
CA ALA A 125 -2.11 57.03 -27.15
C ALA A 125 -1.66 57.97 -28.28
N ARG A 126 -0.79 57.49 -29.18
CA ARG A 126 -0.32 58.26 -30.34
C ARG A 126 -1.47 58.69 -31.25
N LEU A 127 -2.43 57.79 -31.52
CA LEU A 127 -3.63 58.13 -32.30
C LEU A 127 -4.45 59.22 -31.62
N SER A 128 -4.66 59.12 -30.30
CA SER A 128 -5.37 60.14 -29.54
C SER A 128 -4.67 61.50 -29.60
N ASP A 129 -3.34 61.53 -29.53
CA ASP A 129 -2.56 62.76 -29.60
C ASP A 129 -2.65 63.42 -30.99
N LEU A 130 -2.56 62.61 -32.05
CA LEU A 130 -2.75 63.09 -33.43
C LEU A 130 -4.17 63.63 -33.65
N CYS A 131 -5.20 62.94 -33.16
CA CYS A 131 -6.57 63.44 -33.22
C CYS A 131 -6.73 64.77 -32.48
N ARG A 132 -6.11 64.92 -31.30
CA ARG A 132 -6.14 66.18 -30.54
C ARG A 132 -5.45 67.31 -31.30
N ALA A 133 -4.29 67.05 -31.90
CA ALA A 133 -3.56 68.02 -32.70
C ALA A 133 -4.38 68.48 -33.93
N LEU A 134 -5.03 67.55 -34.64
CA LEU A 134 -5.89 67.88 -35.78
C LEU A 134 -7.07 68.77 -35.38
N VAL A 135 -7.73 68.48 -34.25
CA VAL A 135 -8.82 69.32 -33.74
C VAL A 135 -8.32 70.73 -33.41
N ALA A 136 -7.15 70.85 -32.77
CA ALA A 136 -6.55 72.14 -32.45
C ALA A 136 -6.22 72.97 -33.71
N VAL A 137 -5.61 72.36 -34.73
CA VAL A 137 -5.31 73.02 -36.01
C VAL A 137 -6.59 73.50 -36.70
N ASN A 138 -7.61 72.64 -36.76
CA ASN A 138 -8.92 73.00 -37.34
C ASN A 138 -9.60 74.14 -36.58
N ALA A 139 -9.44 74.21 -35.25
CA ALA A 139 -9.98 75.31 -34.46
C ALA A 139 -9.25 76.63 -34.75
N MET A 140 -7.92 76.60 -34.87
CA MET A 140 -7.12 77.79 -35.22
C MET A 140 -7.45 78.34 -36.61
N GLN A 141 -7.71 77.47 -37.58
CA GLN A 141 -8.09 77.86 -38.95
C GLN A 141 -9.48 78.51 -39.02
N LYS A 142 -10.40 78.19 -38.10
CA LYS A 142 -11.74 78.81 -38.05
C LYS A 142 -11.76 80.16 -37.34
N SER A 143 -10.69 80.51 -36.63
CA SER A 143 -10.55 81.77 -35.90
C SER A 143 -9.77 82.86 -36.65
N GLN A 144 -9.31 82.57 -37.88
CA GLN A 144 -8.72 83.51 -38.82
C GLN A 144 -9.72 83.83 -39.93
#